data_AF-A0A8J6A917-F1
#
_entry.id   AF-A0A8J6A917-F1
#
_cell.length_a   1.000
_cell.length_b   1.000
_cell.length_c   1.000
_cell.angle_alpha   90.00
_cell.angle_beta   90.00
_cell.angle_gamma   90.00
#
_symmetry.space_group_name_H-M   'P 1'
#
loop_
_entity.id
_entity.type
_entity.pdbx_description
1 polymer ?
#
loop_
_entity_poly.entity_id
_entity_poly.type
_entity_poly.pdbx_seq_one_letter_code
_entity_poly.pdbx_strand_id
1 'polypeptide(L)'
;VINNLGPLELILNTPSHHRVHHGRNRYCIDKNYAGTLIIWDRIFGTFEAENEKVAYGLTHPINTFEPFKVQFHHLISIWTTFWATPGFFNKFSVILKGPGWGPGKPRLGLSEEIPEITGKEVPFSSSASQLLQIYAVVQFALMLAFYEETFANKAVLSQVSLLLRVCFIILTLTSIGFLLDQRPKGAVLETFRCLMCLMVCRYGHLISFIPSLSFALE
;
A
#
# COMPACT_ATOMS: atom_id res chain seq x y z
N VAL A 1 -0.45 14.34 -18.59
CA VAL A 1 -1.20 14.80 -17.39
C VAL A 1 -2.38 15.63 -17.88
N ILE A 2 -3.59 15.36 -17.38
CA ILE A 2 -4.77 16.18 -17.69
C ILE A 2 -4.81 17.31 -16.66
N ASN A 3 -4.71 18.56 -17.13
CA ASN A 3 -4.54 19.73 -16.27
C ASN A 3 -5.87 20.28 -15.76
N ASN A 4 -6.89 20.40 -16.61
CA ASN A 4 -8.20 20.97 -16.25
C ASN A 4 -9.30 20.39 -17.15
N LEU A 5 -10.52 20.18 -16.62
CA LEU A 5 -11.72 19.78 -17.36
C LEU A 5 -12.80 20.89 -17.49
N GLY A 6 -12.41 22.14 -17.28
CA GLY A 6 -13.24 23.32 -17.39
C GLY A 6 -14.41 23.32 -16.38
N PRO A 7 -15.63 23.67 -16.81
CA PRO A 7 -16.80 23.75 -15.92
C PRO A 7 -17.13 22.45 -15.17
N LEU A 8 -16.70 21.30 -15.68
CA LEU A 8 -16.90 20.00 -15.01
C LEU A 8 -16.22 19.95 -13.63
N GLU A 9 -15.16 20.73 -13.42
CA GLU A 9 -14.44 20.84 -12.14
C GLU A 9 -15.29 21.47 -11.02
N LEU A 10 -16.44 22.05 -11.34
CA LEU A 10 -17.37 22.53 -10.32
C LEU A 10 -18.12 21.38 -9.62
N ILE A 11 -18.30 20.25 -10.32
CA ILE A 11 -19.19 19.15 -9.88
C ILE A 11 -18.43 17.83 -9.74
N LEU A 12 -17.48 17.54 -10.63
CA LEU A 12 -16.74 16.27 -10.66
C LEU A 12 -15.38 16.37 -9.97
N ASN A 13 -14.98 15.30 -9.30
CA ASN A 13 -13.58 15.10 -8.92
C ASN A 13 -12.80 14.77 -10.20
N THR A 14 -11.91 15.68 -10.59
CA THR A 14 -11.13 15.57 -11.82
C THR A 14 -9.71 15.09 -11.50
N PRO A 15 -8.93 14.66 -12.51
CA PRO A 15 -7.56 14.26 -12.27
C PRO A 15 -6.72 15.33 -11.53
N SER A 16 -7.01 16.62 -11.67
CA SER A 16 -6.31 17.69 -10.93
C SER A 16 -6.69 17.71 -9.45
N HIS A 17 -7.98 17.68 -9.12
CA HIS A 17 -8.43 17.62 -7.71
C HIS A 17 -7.94 16.36 -7.00
N HIS A 18 -7.94 15.22 -7.71
CA HIS A 18 -7.45 13.95 -7.19
C HIS A 18 -5.93 13.93 -6.97
N ARG A 19 -5.15 14.69 -7.75
CA ARG A 19 -3.72 14.89 -7.47
C ARG A 19 -3.52 15.61 -6.14
N VAL A 20 -4.27 16.68 -5.89
CA VAL A 20 -4.24 17.39 -4.60
C VAL A 20 -4.58 16.45 -3.45
N HIS A 21 -5.61 15.60 -3.59
CA HIS A 21 -5.95 14.59 -2.58
C HIS A 21 -4.78 13.63 -2.26
N HIS A 22 -4.03 13.20 -3.28
CA HIS A 22 -2.85 12.34 -3.10
C HIS A 22 -1.56 13.10 -2.76
N GLY A 23 -1.63 14.43 -2.68
CA GLY A 23 -0.51 15.30 -2.41
C GLY A 23 -0.16 15.39 -0.93
N ARG A 24 1.13 15.53 -0.66
CA ARG A 24 1.65 15.78 0.69
C ARG A 24 2.26 17.18 0.87
N ASN A 25 2.16 18.05 -0.14
CA ASN A 25 2.42 19.47 0.04
C ASN A 25 1.48 20.01 1.12
N ARG A 26 1.91 21.00 1.91
CA ARG A 26 1.11 21.50 3.04
C ARG A 26 -0.32 21.91 2.64
N TYR A 27 -0.49 22.55 1.48
CA TYR A 27 -1.81 22.97 0.98
C TYR A 27 -2.72 21.79 0.57
N CYS A 28 -2.14 20.63 0.26
CA CYS A 28 -2.88 19.43 -0.13
C CYS A 28 -3.45 18.65 1.05
N ILE A 29 -2.96 18.90 2.26
CA ILE A 29 -3.31 18.09 3.44
C ILE A 29 -4.75 18.34 3.84
N ASP A 30 -5.48 17.25 4.06
CA ASP A 30 -6.88 17.27 4.47
C ASP A 30 -7.82 17.97 3.46
N LYS A 31 -7.54 17.76 2.16
CA LYS A 31 -8.31 18.32 1.04
C LYS A 31 -8.89 17.25 0.09
N ASN A 32 -9.95 17.65 -0.62
CA ASN A 32 -10.53 16.92 -1.75
C ASN A 32 -10.88 15.45 -1.46
N TYR A 33 -11.67 15.21 -0.43
CA TYR A 33 -12.04 13.88 0.03
C TYR A 33 -13.06 13.15 -0.88
N ALA A 34 -13.87 13.88 -1.63
CA ALA A 34 -14.96 13.29 -2.40
C ALA A 34 -14.43 12.51 -3.60
N GLY A 35 -14.73 11.22 -3.69
CA GLY A 35 -14.21 10.36 -4.77
C GLY A 35 -14.75 10.68 -6.17
N THR A 36 -16.02 11.09 -6.29
CA THR A 36 -16.66 11.32 -7.61
C THR A 36 -17.17 12.76 -7.77
N LEU A 37 -17.82 13.31 -6.75
CA LEU A 37 -18.45 14.62 -6.83
C LEU A 37 -17.75 15.63 -5.93
N ILE A 38 -16.92 16.50 -6.51
CA ILE A 38 -16.15 17.51 -5.76
C ILE A 38 -17.04 18.58 -5.10
N ILE A 39 -18.32 18.64 -5.49
CA ILE A 39 -19.29 19.55 -4.88
C ILE A 39 -19.37 19.37 -3.36
N TRP A 40 -19.17 18.16 -2.85
CA TRP A 40 -19.17 17.92 -1.41
C TRP A 40 -18.02 18.64 -0.72
N ASP A 41 -16.81 18.59 -1.26
CA ASP A 41 -15.67 19.33 -0.73
C ASP A 41 -15.88 20.84 -0.77
N ARG A 42 -16.58 21.34 -1.78
CA ARG A 42 -16.94 22.77 -1.86
C ARG A 42 -17.95 23.15 -0.78
N ILE A 43 -18.98 22.34 -0.56
CA ILE A 43 -20.02 22.57 0.46
C ILE A 43 -19.43 22.48 1.88
N PHE A 44 -18.54 21.53 2.12
CA PHE A 44 -17.94 21.28 3.44
C PHE A 44 -16.61 22.02 3.67
N GLY A 45 -16.14 22.81 2.71
CA GLY A 45 -14.95 23.67 2.85
C GLY A 45 -13.61 22.93 2.81
N THR A 46 -13.57 21.73 2.25
CA THR A 46 -12.36 20.90 2.08
C THR A 46 -11.83 20.93 0.65
N PHE A 47 -12.45 21.71 -0.24
CA PHE A 47 -11.98 21.89 -1.61
C PHE A 47 -10.65 22.66 -1.66
N GLU A 48 -9.75 22.20 -2.52
CA GLU A 48 -8.52 22.89 -2.88
C GLU A 48 -8.17 22.64 -4.34
N ALA A 49 -7.79 23.70 -5.05
CA ALA A 49 -7.36 23.59 -6.44
C ALA A 49 -5.86 23.27 -6.52
N GLU A 50 -5.42 22.57 -7.55
CA GLU A 50 -3.99 22.34 -7.76
C GLU A 50 -3.29 23.67 -8.06
N ASN A 51 -2.32 24.03 -7.22
CA ASN A 51 -1.64 25.32 -7.29
C ASN A 51 -0.17 25.18 -7.70
N GLU A 52 0.51 24.16 -7.19
CA GLU A 52 1.92 23.89 -7.44
C GLU A 52 2.16 22.42 -7.75
N LYS A 53 3.37 22.09 -8.20
CA LYS A 53 3.76 20.71 -8.47
C LYS A 53 3.54 19.85 -7.23
N VAL A 54 2.63 18.89 -7.36
CA VAL A 54 2.27 17.97 -6.28
C VAL A 54 3.37 16.94 -6.06
N ALA A 55 3.85 16.85 -4.82
CA ALA A 55 4.60 15.72 -4.31
C ALA A 55 3.63 14.70 -3.73
N TYR A 56 3.71 13.45 -4.17
CA TYR A 56 2.77 12.39 -3.77
C TYR A 56 3.25 11.58 -2.57
N GLY A 57 2.31 10.90 -1.93
CA GLY A 57 2.56 9.90 -0.89
C GLY A 57 2.27 10.45 0.50
N LEU A 58 2.85 9.81 1.52
CA LEU A 58 2.64 10.19 2.91
C LEU A 58 3.55 11.35 3.32
N THR A 59 3.08 12.19 4.25
CA THR A 59 3.89 13.25 4.88
C THR A 59 5.17 12.69 5.49
N HIS A 60 5.09 11.49 6.06
CA HIS A 60 6.22 10.69 6.51
C HIS A 60 6.32 9.40 5.68
N PRO A 61 7.20 9.33 4.66
CA PRO A 61 7.32 8.17 3.78
C PRO A 61 7.65 6.87 4.48
N ILE A 62 7.07 5.78 3.96
CA ILE A 62 7.47 4.43 4.29
C ILE A 62 8.42 3.94 3.19
N ASN A 63 9.67 3.72 3.54
CA ASN A 63 10.71 3.32 2.60
C ASN A 63 10.94 1.81 2.67
N THR A 64 9.93 1.03 2.29
CA THR A 64 9.97 -0.44 2.26
C THR A 64 8.97 -1.00 1.26
N PHE A 65 9.32 -2.12 0.62
CA PHE A 65 8.41 -2.91 -0.22
C PHE A 65 7.70 -4.02 0.57
N GLU A 66 7.96 -4.13 1.88
CA GLU A 66 7.41 -5.18 2.73
C GLU A 66 5.93 -4.91 3.07
N PRO A 67 5.01 -5.80 2.66
CA PRO A 67 3.57 -5.51 2.67
C PRO A 67 2.99 -5.32 4.07
N PHE A 68 3.47 -6.04 5.09
CA PHE A 68 2.95 -5.87 6.45
C PHE A 68 3.31 -4.50 7.02
N LYS A 69 4.56 -4.05 6.86
CA LYS A 69 4.96 -2.72 7.30
C LYS A 69 4.21 -1.65 6.54
N VAL A 70 4.07 -1.77 5.22
CA VAL A 70 3.26 -0.82 4.43
C VAL A 70 1.82 -0.76 4.97
N GLN A 71 1.18 -1.91 5.18
CA GLN A 71 -0.22 -1.99 5.61
C GLN A 71 -0.45 -1.56 7.07
N PHE A 72 0.41 -1.97 8.01
CA PHE A 72 0.16 -1.87 9.45
C PHE A 72 0.92 -0.75 10.15
N HIS A 73 1.89 -0.06 9.51
CA HIS A 73 2.70 0.95 10.21
C HIS A 73 1.87 2.05 10.88
N HIS A 74 0.80 2.55 10.24
CA HIS A 74 -0.06 3.58 10.84
C HIS A 74 -0.83 3.04 12.04
N LEU A 75 -1.32 1.79 12.00
CA LEU A 75 -1.99 1.17 13.14
C LEU A 75 -1.04 0.99 14.32
N ILE A 76 0.21 0.58 14.05
CA ILE A 76 1.27 0.51 15.05
C ILE A 76 1.54 1.91 15.62
N SER A 77 1.64 2.94 14.77
CA SER A 77 1.84 4.34 15.20
C SER A 77 0.72 4.82 16.12
N ILE A 78 -0.54 4.56 15.77
CA ILE A 78 -1.69 4.91 16.61
C ILE A 78 -1.62 4.18 17.95
N TRP A 79 -1.33 2.87 17.93
CA TRP A 79 -1.20 2.06 19.15
C TRP A 79 -0.08 2.56 20.05
N THR A 80 1.10 2.84 19.51
CA THR A 80 2.23 3.38 20.27
C THR A 80 1.90 4.76 20.84
N THR A 81 1.28 5.65 20.05
CA THR A 81 0.88 6.99 20.50
C THR A 81 -0.21 6.90 21.57
N PHE A 82 -1.16 5.97 21.45
CA PHE A 82 -2.21 5.73 22.44
C PHE A 82 -1.60 5.38 23.80
N TRP A 83 -0.63 4.46 23.85
CA TRP A 83 0.01 4.07 25.10
C TRP A 83 0.89 5.18 25.68
N ALA A 84 1.64 5.89 24.84
CA ALA A 84 2.50 7.00 25.25
C ALA A 84 1.73 8.26 25.71
N THR A 85 0.50 8.47 25.24
CA THR A 85 -0.28 9.67 25.55
C THR A 85 -0.88 9.59 26.96
N PRO A 86 -0.60 10.56 27.85
CA PRO A 86 -1.14 10.60 29.20
C PRO A 86 -2.58 11.11 29.24
N GLY A 87 -3.36 10.59 30.19
CA GLY A 87 -4.75 10.99 30.45
C GLY A 87 -5.78 10.15 29.69
N PHE A 88 -6.83 9.72 30.39
CA PHE A 88 -7.85 8.80 29.87
C PHE A 88 -8.54 9.34 28.61
N PHE A 89 -9.02 10.59 28.62
CA PHE A 89 -9.70 11.21 27.47
C PHE A 89 -8.75 11.49 26.29
N ASN A 90 -7.48 11.78 26.57
CA ASN A 90 -6.50 12.00 25.52
C ASN A 90 -6.21 10.71 24.75
N LYS A 91 -6.21 9.56 25.43
CA LYS A 91 -6.06 8.25 24.77
C LYS A 91 -7.14 8.00 23.72
N PHE A 92 -8.42 8.26 24.03
CA PHE A 92 -9.48 8.17 23.02
C PHE A 92 -9.35 9.22 21.92
N SER A 93 -8.85 10.41 22.26
CA SER A 93 -8.59 11.45 21.26
C SER A 93 -7.53 11.03 20.23
N VAL A 94 -6.55 10.19 20.58
CA VAL A 94 -5.59 9.63 19.62
C VAL A 94 -6.28 8.79 18.54
N ILE A 95 -7.36 8.08 18.87
CA ILE A 95 -8.09 7.21 17.94
C ILE A 95 -9.09 8.03 17.11
N LEU A 96 -9.75 9.01 17.75
CA LEU A 96 -10.86 9.76 17.14
C LEU A 96 -10.42 11.00 16.37
N LYS A 97 -9.25 11.56 16.68
CA LYS A 97 -8.71 12.75 16.01
C LYS A 97 -7.63 12.34 15.01
N GLY A 98 -7.31 13.25 14.09
CA GLY A 98 -6.34 12.99 13.02
C GLY A 98 -4.91 12.81 13.52
N PRO A 99 -4.01 12.28 12.69
CA PRO A 99 -2.64 11.94 13.06
C PRO A 99 -1.78 13.12 13.52
N GLY A 100 -2.15 14.37 13.17
CA GLY A 100 -1.49 15.58 13.66
C GLY A 100 -1.88 15.99 15.09
N TRP A 101 -2.90 15.38 15.69
CA TRP A 101 -3.38 15.76 17.02
C TRP A 101 -2.44 15.30 18.15
N GLY A 102 -2.35 16.12 19.20
CA GLY A 102 -1.77 15.77 20.50
C GLY A 102 -2.38 16.63 21.61
N PRO A 103 -2.12 16.33 22.90
CA PRO A 103 -2.58 17.15 24.01
C PRO A 103 -2.16 18.62 23.83
N GLY A 104 -3.13 19.55 23.89
CA GLY A 104 -2.89 20.98 23.67
C GLY A 104 -2.84 21.44 22.21
N LYS A 105 -2.84 20.52 21.23
CA LYS A 105 -2.86 20.86 19.80
C LYS A 105 -4.29 20.94 19.23
N PRO A 106 -4.50 21.71 18.14
CA PRO A 106 -5.73 21.67 17.36
C PRO A 106 -6.06 20.26 16.84
N ARG A 107 -7.34 20.01 16.50
CA ARG A 107 -7.83 18.69 16.05
C ARG A 107 -7.06 18.11 14.86
N LEU A 108 -6.65 18.95 13.91
CA LEU A 108 -5.92 18.54 12.71
C LEU A 108 -4.39 18.65 12.87
N GLY A 109 -3.92 19.00 14.07
CA GLY A 109 -2.51 19.31 14.31
C GLY A 109 -2.13 20.69 13.84
N LEU A 110 -0.82 20.88 13.65
CA LEU A 110 -0.20 22.13 13.25
C LEU A 110 0.41 21.95 11.85
N SER A 111 0.10 22.85 10.92
CA SER A 111 0.58 22.73 9.54
C SER A 111 2.10 22.87 9.45
N GLU A 112 2.72 23.55 10.42
CA GLU A 112 4.16 23.79 10.52
C GLU A 112 4.93 22.49 10.80
N GLU A 113 4.28 21.49 11.41
CA GLU A 113 4.88 20.18 11.70
C GLU A 113 4.95 19.27 10.46
N ILE A 114 4.23 19.63 9.40
CA ILE A 114 4.23 18.89 8.14
C ILE A 114 5.54 19.22 7.40
N PRO A 115 6.31 18.20 6.99
CA PRO A 115 7.58 18.41 6.28
C PRO A 115 7.42 19.28 5.04
N GLU A 116 8.34 20.22 4.85
CA GLU A 116 8.35 21.06 3.65
C GLU A 116 8.79 20.26 2.43
N ILE A 117 8.11 20.51 1.31
CA ILE A 117 8.47 19.94 0.01
C ILE A 117 9.44 20.89 -0.67
N THR A 118 10.68 20.43 -0.85
CA THR A 118 11.79 21.19 -1.44
C THR A 118 11.88 21.04 -2.96
N GLY A 119 11.13 20.09 -3.54
CA GLY A 119 11.21 19.72 -4.95
C GLY A 119 12.37 18.77 -5.28
N LYS A 120 13.19 18.41 -4.28
CA LYS A 120 14.32 17.47 -4.41
C LYS A 120 13.98 16.06 -3.93
N GLU A 121 12.74 15.84 -3.51
CA GLU A 121 12.28 14.54 -3.02
C GLU A 121 12.27 13.52 -4.16
N VAL A 122 12.93 12.39 -3.94
CA VAL A 122 12.98 11.28 -4.89
C VAL A 122 12.07 10.16 -4.39
N PRO A 123 11.20 9.57 -5.25
CA PRO A 123 10.43 8.39 -4.88
C PRO A 123 11.32 7.27 -4.37
N PHE A 124 10.84 6.52 -3.38
CA PHE A 124 11.57 5.36 -2.88
C PHE A 124 11.72 4.31 -3.99
N SER A 125 12.95 3.83 -4.18
CA SER A 125 13.29 2.83 -5.19
C SER A 125 14.21 1.76 -4.59
N SER A 126 14.07 0.52 -5.05
CA SER A 126 14.94 -0.58 -4.65
C SER A 126 16.37 -0.37 -5.16
N SER A 127 17.36 -0.72 -4.32
CA SER A 127 18.77 -0.83 -4.72
C SER A 127 19.15 -2.22 -5.25
N ALA A 128 18.17 -3.14 -5.39
CA ALA A 128 18.38 -4.47 -5.93
C ALA A 128 18.90 -4.42 -7.37
N SER A 129 19.69 -5.44 -7.75
CA SER A 129 20.18 -5.57 -9.12
C SER A 129 19.03 -5.70 -10.11
N GLN A 130 19.26 -5.30 -11.36
CA GLN A 130 18.26 -5.42 -12.43
C GLN A 130 17.75 -6.86 -12.60
N LEU A 131 18.63 -7.85 -12.44
CA LEU A 131 18.25 -9.25 -12.51
C LEU A 131 17.28 -9.65 -11.38
N LEU A 132 17.52 -9.17 -10.16
CA LEU A 132 16.63 -9.43 -9.02
C LEU A 132 15.29 -8.70 -9.18
N GLN A 133 15.28 -7.51 -9.79
CA GLN A 133 14.04 -6.80 -10.11
C GLN A 133 13.24 -7.56 -11.19
N ILE A 134 13.89 -8.04 -12.25
CA ILE A 134 13.25 -8.89 -13.27
C ILE A 134 12.69 -10.15 -12.63
N TYR A 135 13.47 -10.81 -11.76
CA TYR A 135 13.02 -11.97 -11.00
C TYR A 135 11.75 -11.66 -10.18
N ALA A 136 11.76 -10.56 -9.44
CA ALA A 136 10.61 -10.12 -8.65
C ALA A 136 9.36 -9.87 -9.52
N VAL A 137 9.52 -9.23 -10.68
CA VAL A 137 8.42 -8.99 -11.64
C VAL A 137 7.85 -10.31 -12.17
N VAL A 138 8.71 -11.26 -12.55
CA VAL A 138 8.27 -12.59 -13.01
C VAL A 138 7.53 -13.33 -11.89
N GLN A 139 8.07 -13.36 -10.67
CA GLN A 139 7.41 -14.01 -9.53
C GLN A 139 6.07 -13.33 -9.18
N PHE A 140 5.99 -12.00 -9.29
CA PHE A 140 4.74 -11.27 -9.09
C PHE A 140 3.70 -11.61 -10.16
N ALA A 141 4.09 -11.70 -11.43
CA ALA A 141 3.18 -12.10 -12.51
C ALA A 141 2.65 -13.54 -12.32
N LEU A 142 3.52 -14.48 -11.92
CA LEU A 142 3.11 -15.86 -11.59
C LEU A 142 2.16 -15.89 -10.38
N MET A 143 2.46 -15.10 -9.34
CA MET A 143 1.60 -14.97 -8.16
C MET A 143 0.23 -14.38 -8.54
N LEU A 144 0.19 -13.40 -9.44
CA LEU A 144 -1.06 -12.81 -9.92
C LEU A 144 -1.92 -13.84 -10.67
N ALA A 145 -1.31 -14.65 -11.55
CA ALA A 145 -2.01 -15.75 -12.21
C ALA A 145 -2.56 -16.78 -11.20
N PHE A 146 -1.79 -17.10 -10.15
CA PHE A 146 -2.24 -17.98 -9.06
C PHE A 146 -3.37 -17.37 -8.23
N TYR A 147 -3.34 -16.06 -7.99
CA TYR A 147 -4.44 -15.33 -7.34
C TYR A 147 -5.72 -15.41 -8.18
N GLU A 148 -5.65 -15.12 -9.48
CA GLU A 148 -6.81 -15.19 -10.39
C GLU A 148 -7.41 -16.60 -10.44
N GLU A 149 -6.58 -17.64 -10.55
CA GLU A 149 -7.05 -19.03 -10.50
C GLU A 149 -7.70 -19.36 -9.15
N THR A 150 -7.11 -18.94 -8.04
CA THR A 150 -7.69 -19.12 -6.71
C THR A 150 -9.01 -18.37 -6.57
N PHE A 151 -9.10 -17.16 -7.10
CA PHE A 151 -10.32 -16.34 -7.06
C PHE A 151 -11.44 -16.93 -7.92
N ALA A 152 -11.10 -17.48 -9.09
CA ALA A 152 -12.04 -18.18 -9.96
C ALA A 152 -12.58 -19.46 -9.30
N ASN A 153 -11.73 -20.21 -8.60
CA ASN A 153 -12.08 -21.49 -7.99
C ASN A 153 -12.53 -21.40 -6.52
N LYS A 154 -12.65 -20.20 -5.94
CA LYS A 154 -12.94 -19.99 -4.51
C LYS A 154 -14.18 -20.71 -3.97
N ALA A 155 -15.18 -20.95 -4.83
CA ALA A 155 -16.41 -21.63 -4.44
C ALA A 155 -16.27 -23.17 -4.36
N VAL A 156 -15.27 -23.73 -5.05
CA VAL A 156 -15.01 -25.18 -5.10
C VAL A 156 -13.95 -25.60 -4.09
N LEU A 157 -13.02 -24.69 -3.78
CA LEU A 157 -11.95 -24.94 -2.82
C LEU A 157 -12.49 -25.11 -1.40
N SER A 158 -11.94 -26.08 -0.67
CA SER A 158 -12.16 -26.17 0.77
C SER A 158 -11.64 -24.91 1.48
N GLN A 159 -12.21 -24.57 2.63
CA GLN A 159 -11.76 -23.41 3.42
C GLN A 159 -10.29 -23.51 3.83
N VAL A 160 -9.82 -24.73 4.12
CA VAL A 160 -8.40 -25.00 4.43
C VAL A 160 -7.52 -24.74 3.22
N SER A 161 -7.90 -25.25 2.04
CA SER A 161 -7.15 -25.02 0.80
C SER A 161 -7.11 -23.53 0.44
N LEU A 162 -8.23 -22.83 0.56
CA LEU A 162 -8.29 -21.40 0.32
C LEU A 162 -7.37 -20.63 1.27
N LEU A 163 -7.40 -20.93 2.57
CA LEU A 163 -6.53 -20.31 3.57
C LEU A 163 -5.05 -20.56 3.25
N LEU A 164 -4.66 -21.79 2.91
CA LEU A 164 -3.28 -22.12 2.54
C LEU A 164 -2.81 -21.34 1.31
N ARG A 165 -3.67 -21.21 0.28
CA ARG A 165 -3.36 -20.43 -0.92
C ARG A 165 -3.21 -18.93 -0.61
N VAL A 166 -4.09 -18.37 0.22
CA VAL A 166 -3.97 -16.98 0.70
C VAL A 166 -2.67 -16.78 1.49
N CYS A 167 -2.33 -17.69 2.40
CA CYS A 167 -1.06 -17.65 3.13
C CYS A 167 0.15 -17.72 2.18
N PHE A 168 0.08 -18.53 1.12
CA PHE A 168 1.15 -18.61 0.12
C PHE A 168 1.29 -17.33 -0.72
N ILE A 169 0.17 -16.68 -1.07
CA ILE A 169 0.17 -15.36 -1.75
C ILE A 169 0.84 -14.32 -0.86
N ILE A 170 0.44 -14.24 0.41
CA ILE A 170 1.02 -13.31 1.38
C ILE A 170 2.52 -13.60 1.56
N LEU A 171 2.91 -14.86 1.75
CA LEU A 171 4.31 -15.27 1.84
C LEU A 171 5.12 -14.83 0.61
N THR A 172 4.55 -14.99 -0.59
CA THR A 172 5.21 -14.60 -1.84
C THR A 172 5.40 -13.09 -1.95
N LEU A 173 4.35 -12.31 -1.66
CA LEU A 173 4.42 -10.85 -1.62
C LEU A 173 5.45 -10.36 -0.58
N THR A 174 5.46 -10.95 0.61
CA THR A 174 6.45 -10.62 1.65
C THR A 174 7.86 -10.98 1.23
N SER A 175 8.06 -12.13 0.58
CA SER A 175 9.37 -12.55 0.07
C SER A 175 9.89 -11.57 -0.98
N ILE A 176 9.06 -11.22 -1.97
CA ILE A 176 9.39 -10.20 -2.98
C ILE A 176 9.77 -8.88 -2.32
N GLY A 177 8.98 -8.41 -1.34
CA GLY A 177 9.27 -7.19 -0.60
C GLY A 177 10.62 -7.24 0.13
N PHE A 178 10.96 -8.37 0.75
CA PHE A 178 12.25 -8.57 1.42
C PHE A 178 13.43 -8.57 0.46
N LEU A 179 13.28 -9.16 -0.73
CA LEU A 179 14.30 -9.16 -1.78
C LEU A 179 14.52 -7.74 -2.33
N LEU A 180 13.45 -7.01 -2.64
CA LEU A 180 13.54 -5.63 -3.12
C LEU A 180 14.09 -4.67 -2.05
N ASP A 181 13.83 -4.92 -0.77
CA ASP A 181 14.44 -4.20 0.35
C ASP A 181 15.89 -4.64 0.63
N GLN A 182 16.41 -5.67 -0.04
CA GLN A 182 17.73 -6.26 0.22
C GLN A 182 17.94 -6.66 1.70
N ARG A 183 16.89 -7.20 2.34
CA ARG A 183 16.96 -7.56 3.77
C ARG A 183 17.88 -8.77 3.98
N PRO A 184 18.63 -8.85 5.10
CA PRO A 184 19.54 -9.97 5.37
C PRO A 184 18.89 -11.36 5.35
N LYS A 185 17.59 -11.46 5.68
CA LYS A 185 16.84 -12.72 5.68
C LYS A 185 16.05 -12.98 4.38
N GLY A 186 16.18 -12.12 3.37
CA GLY A 186 15.42 -12.24 2.12
C GLY A 186 15.66 -13.55 1.39
N ALA A 187 16.92 -13.95 1.22
CA ALA A 187 17.27 -15.21 0.55
C ALA A 187 16.76 -16.46 1.30
N VAL A 188 16.75 -16.42 2.64
CA VAL A 188 16.22 -17.52 3.46
C VAL A 188 14.71 -17.64 3.29
N LEU A 189 14.00 -16.51 3.34
CA LEU A 189 12.55 -16.48 3.14
C LEU A 189 12.18 -16.95 1.72
N GLU A 190 12.96 -16.54 0.73
CA GLU A 190 12.75 -16.94 -0.66
C GLU A 190 13.01 -18.43 -0.89
N THR A 191 14.07 -18.98 -0.28
CA THR A 191 14.31 -20.43 -0.30
C THR A 191 13.14 -21.19 0.30
N PHE A 192 12.64 -20.75 1.46
CA PHE A 192 11.46 -21.36 2.09
C PHE A 192 10.22 -21.27 1.18
N ARG A 193 9.96 -20.10 0.59
CA ARG A 193 8.85 -19.90 -0.35
C ARG A 193 8.94 -20.82 -1.56
N CYS A 194 10.13 -20.97 -2.16
CA CYS A 194 10.36 -21.89 -3.28
C CYS A 194 10.09 -23.35 -2.89
N LEU A 195 10.52 -23.79 -1.70
CA LEU A 195 10.20 -25.12 -1.19
C LEU A 195 8.69 -25.32 -1.00
N MET A 196 7.99 -24.30 -0.48
CA MET A 196 6.53 -24.33 -0.36
C MET A 196 5.85 -24.36 -1.74
N CYS A 197 6.37 -23.63 -2.73
CA CYS A 197 5.87 -23.67 -4.11
C CYS A 197 5.95 -25.10 -4.67
N LEU A 198 7.09 -25.78 -4.51
CA LEU A 198 7.25 -27.18 -4.95
C LEU A 198 6.27 -28.12 -4.25
N MET A 199 5.99 -27.91 -2.96
CA MET A 199 4.97 -28.68 -2.24
C MET A 199 3.57 -28.42 -2.80
N VAL A 200 3.19 -27.16 -3.03
CA VAL A 200 1.88 -26.78 -3.62
C VAL A 200 1.71 -27.40 -5.01
N CYS A 201 2.76 -27.40 -5.84
CA CYS A 201 2.77 -28.08 -7.14
C CYS A 201 2.60 -29.60 -6.98
N ARG A 202 3.35 -30.23 -6.07
CA ARG A 202 3.32 -31.69 -5.85
C ARG A 202 1.94 -32.21 -5.42
N TYR A 203 1.24 -31.47 -4.57
CA TYR A 203 -0.09 -31.87 -4.07
C TYR A 203 -1.25 -31.43 -4.97
N GLY A 204 -0.98 -31.01 -6.22
CA GLY A 204 -2.01 -30.69 -7.21
C GLY A 204 -2.81 -29.42 -6.89
N HIS A 205 -2.29 -28.56 -6.01
CA HIS A 205 -2.93 -27.28 -5.67
C HIS A 205 -2.59 -26.16 -6.64
N LEU A 206 -1.74 -26.42 -7.64
CA LEU A 206 -1.54 -25.60 -8.83
C LEU A 206 -1.97 -26.43 -10.03
N ILE A 207 -2.94 -25.95 -10.81
CA ILE A 207 -3.18 -26.52 -12.13
C ILE A 207 -1.89 -26.31 -12.93
N SER A 208 -1.32 -27.39 -13.45
CA SER A 208 -0.11 -27.37 -14.25
C SER A 208 -0.24 -26.38 -15.40
N PHE A 209 0.34 -25.18 -15.25
CA PHE A 209 0.51 -24.23 -16.35
C PHE A 209 1.42 -24.78 -17.46
N ILE A 210 2.07 -25.92 -17.20
CA ILE A 210 2.89 -26.66 -18.15
C ILE A 210 2.40 -28.13 -18.14
N PRO A 211 1.55 -28.54 -19.10
CA PRO A 211 1.11 -29.94 -19.23
C PRO A 211 2.26 -30.93 -19.38
N SER A 212 3.47 -30.48 -19.76
CA SER A 212 4.61 -31.34 -20.09
C SER A 212 5.53 -31.72 -18.92
N LEU A 213 5.32 -31.23 -17.70
CA LEU A 213 6.15 -31.61 -16.54
C LEU A 213 5.56 -32.75 -15.70
N SER A 214 4.37 -33.26 -16.03
CA SER A 214 3.79 -34.43 -15.35
C SER A 214 4.45 -35.75 -15.77
N PHE A 215 5.38 -35.75 -16.73
CA PHE A 215 5.96 -36.95 -17.32
C PHE A 215 7.38 -37.32 -16.85
N ALA A 216 7.98 -36.61 -15.89
CA ALA A 216 9.40 -36.79 -15.56
C ALA A 216 9.69 -37.34 -14.14
N LEU A 217 8.68 -37.78 -13.39
CA LEU A 217 8.89 -38.45 -12.10
C LEU A 217 7.82 -39.53 -11.88
N GLU A 218 7.88 -40.56 -12.72
CA GLU A 218 7.54 -41.94 -12.34
C GLU A 218 8.84 -42.75 -12.26
#